data_AF-A0A139RHS2-F1
#
_entry.id   AF-A0A139RHS2-F1
#
_cell.length_a   1.000
_cell.length_b   1.000
_cell.length_c   1.000
_cell.angle_alpha   90.00
_cell.angle_beta   90.00
_cell.angle_gamma   90.00
#
_symmetry.space_group_name_H-M   'P 1'
#
loop_
_entity.id
_entity.type
_entity.pdbx_description
1 polymer ?
#
loop_
_entity_poly.entity_id
_entity_poly.type
_entity_poly.pdbx_seq_one_letter_code
_entity_poly.pdbx_strand_id
1 'polypeptide(L)' 'MAYTQEDFQEWIFQIGFKMDYFTREFAEEQGLHLDYSMKSLDDLEAWSLAHKGGD' A
#
# COMPACT_ATOMS: atom_id res chain seq x y z
N MET A 1 8.19 1.53 -21.43
CA MET A 1 6.94 2.12 -21.97
C MET A 1 6.61 3.31 -21.10
N ALA A 2 6.27 4.46 -21.71
CA ALA A 2 5.81 5.61 -20.94
C ALA A 2 4.34 5.37 -20.56
N TYR A 3 3.99 5.56 -19.29
CA TYR A 3 2.61 5.54 -18.84
C TYR A 3 1.80 6.56 -19.63
N THR A 4 0.74 6.12 -20.29
CA THR A 4 -0.18 7.00 -21.00
C THR A 4 -1.26 7.54 -20.06
N GLN A 5 -1.98 8.55 -20.51
CA GLN A 5 -3.14 9.06 -19.78
C GLN A 5 -4.24 8.00 -19.66
N GLU A 6 -4.43 7.17 -20.68
CA GLU A 6 -5.39 6.06 -20.65
C GLU A 6 -4.99 5.01 -19.59
N ASP A 7 -3.71 4.65 -19.52
CA ASP A 7 -3.21 3.73 -18.47
C ASP A 7 -3.49 4.26 -17.05
N PHE A 8 -3.36 5.58 -16.86
CA PHE A 8 -3.65 6.21 -15.57
C PHE A 8 -5.14 6.22 -15.25
N GLN A 9 -6.01 6.47 -16.24
CA GLN A 9 -7.46 6.43 -16.04
C GLN A 9 -7.96 5.01 -15.76
N GLU A 10 -7.44 4.00 -16.45
CA GLU A 10 -7.73 2.60 -16.14
C GLU A 10 -7.26 2.21 -14.74
N TRP A 11 -6.07 2.67 -14.34
CA TRP A 11 -5.56 2.43 -12.99
C TRP A 11 -6.47 3.05 -11.93
N ILE A 12 -6.93 4.30 -12.10
CA ILE A 12 -7.90 4.94 -11.19
C ILE A 12 -9.20 4.14 -11.16
N PHE A 13 -9.73 3.72 -12.31
CA PHE A 13 -10.99 2.96 -12.36
C PHE A 13 -10.88 1.64 -11.59
N GLN A 14 -9.72 0.98 -11.67
CA GLN A 14 -9.48 -0.29 -11.01
C GLN A 14 -9.03 -0.16 -9.55
N ILE A 15 -8.73 1.05 -9.07
CA ILE A 15 -8.05 1.21 -7.77
C ILE A 15 -8.89 0.66 -6.62
N GLY A 16 -10.20 0.89 -6.62
CA GLY A 16 -11.10 0.38 -5.57
C GLY A 16 -11.08 -1.15 -5.50
N PHE A 17 -11.29 -1.79 -6.66
CA PHE A 17 -11.24 -3.26 -6.77
C PHE A 17 -9.88 -3.83 -6.35
N LYS A 18 -8.77 -3.21 -6.81
CA LYS A 18 -7.42 -3.66 -6.47
C LYS A 18 -7.12 -3.52 -4.99
N MET A 19 -7.58 -2.44 -4.36
CA MET A 19 -7.41 -2.23 -2.91
C MET A 19 -8.22 -3.24 -2.10
N ASP A 20 -9.46 -3.54 -2.50
CA ASP A 20 -10.28 -4.56 -1.83
C ASP A 20 -9.65 -5.95 -1.95
N TYR A 21 -9.21 -6.34 -3.15
CA TYR A 21 -8.50 -7.59 -3.38
C TYR A 21 -7.23 -7.69 -2.52
N PHE A 22 -6.42 -6.63 -2.53
CA PHE A 22 -5.14 -6.61 -1.81
C PHE A 22 -5.32 -6.71 -0.30
N THR A 23 -6.29 -5.98 0.25
CA THR A 23 -6.52 -5.91 1.70
C THR A 23 -7.28 -7.10 2.27
N ARG A 24 -7.88 -7.92 1.40
CA ARG A 24 -8.68 -9.09 1.80
C ARG A 24 -8.10 -10.37 1.25
N GLU A 25 -8.43 -10.71 0.01
CA GLU A 25 -8.11 -12.01 -0.61
C GLU A 25 -6.60 -12.28 -0.60
N PHE A 26 -5.81 -11.31 -1.07
CA PHE A 26 -4.37 -11.45 -1.10
C PHE A 26 -3.76 -11.54 0.31
N ALA A 27 -4.24 -10.71 1.25
CA ALA A 27 -3.74 -10.73 2.61
C ALA A 27 -4.03 -12.07 3.30
N GLU A 28 -5.22 -12.63 3.11
CA GLU A 28 -5.61 -13.94 3.61
C GLU A 28 -4.76 -15.06 2.99
N GLU A 29 -4.61 -15.08 1.66
CA GLU A 29 -3.82 -16.08 0.94
C GLU A 29 -2.36 -16.11 1.38
N GLN A 30 -1.78 -14.94 1.67
CA GLN A 30 -0.39 -14.80 2.08
C GLN A 30 -0.21 -14.85 3.61
N GLY A 31 -1.29 -14.98 4.38
CA GLY A 31 -1.25 -14.96 5.85
C GLY A 31 -0.76 -13.61 6.43
N LEU A 32 -0.99 -12.52 5.70
CA LEU A 32 -0.61 -11.17 6.13
C LEU A 32 -1.67 -10.62 7.08
N HIS A 33 -1.22 -10.10 8.23
CA HIS A 33 -2.07 -9.33 9.12
C HIS A 33 -1.87 -7.84 8.85
N LEU A 34 -2.90 -7.20 8.29
CA LEU A 34 -2.89 -5.76 8.03
C LEU A 34 -3.37 -5.01 9.28
N ASP A 35 -2.42 -4.54 10.09
CA ASP A 35 -2.69 -3.73 11.28
C ASP A 35 -2.80 -2.24 10.91
N TYR A 36 -4.01 -1.71 11.00
CA TYR A 36 -4.34 -0.30 10.75
C TYR A 36 -4.49 0.51 12.05
N SER A 37 -3.99 0.01 13.18
CA SER A 37 -3.99 0.73 14.45
C SER A 37 -3.11 1.98 14.39
N MET A 38 -3.41 2.96 15.25
CA MET A 38 -2.56 4.15 15.42
C MET A 38 -1.12 3.76 15.76
N LYS A 39 -0.94 2.71 16.57
CA LYS A 39 0.38 2.19 16.92
C LYS A 39 1.17 1.72 15.69
N SER A 40 0.52 0.99 14.78
CA SER A 40 1.15 0.56 13.51
C SER A 40 1.62 1.76 12.69
N LEU A 41 0.83 2.84 12.67
CA LEU A 41 1.19 4.09 11.99
C LEU A 41 2.36 4.81 12.67
N ASP A 42 2.37 4.90 14.01
CA ASP A 42 3.47 5.49 14.77
C ASP A 42 4.78 4.70 14.55
N ASP A 43 4.70 3.37 14.55
CA ASP A 43 5.86 2.49 14.32
C ASP A 43 6.40 2.65 12.88
N LEU A 44 5.53 2.84 11.89
CA LEU A 44 5.90 3.13 10.50
C LEU A 44 6.58 4.51 10.35
N GLU A 45 6.04 5.53 11.01
CA GLU A 45 6.64 6.88 11.03
C GLU A 45 8.04 6.83 11.65
N ALA A 46 8.18 6.18 12.80
CA ALA A 46 9.47 6.00 13.47
C ALA A 46 10.48 5.27 12.56
N TRP A 47 10.06 4.19 11.88
CA TRP A 47 10.91 3.47 10.93
C TRP A 47 11.36 4.36 9.76
N SER A 48 10.43 5.12 9.18
CA SER A 48 10.71 6.04 8.07
C SER A 48 11.72 7.12 8.47
N LEU A 49 11.54 7.72 9.65
CA LEU A 49 12.46 8.74 10.18
C LEU A 49 13.85 8.16 10.49
N ALA A 50 13.93 6.94 11.03
CA ALA A 50 15.19 6.27 11.30
C ALA A 50 15.99 5.96 10.01
N HIS A 51 15.31 5.66 8.91
CA HIS A 51 15.96 5.30 7.64
C HIS A 51 16.18 6.49 6.70
N LYS A 52 15.59 7.66 6.96
CA LYS A 52 15.90 8.91 6.25
C LYS A 52 17.10 9.67 6.84
N GLY A 53 17.74 9.14 7.88
CA GLY A 53 18.93 9.71 8.53
C GLY A 53 20.25 8.98 8.25
N GLY A 54 20.33 8.16 7.17
CA GLY A 54 21.57 7.50 6.75
C GLY A 54 22.28 8.28 5.65
N ASP A 55 23.24 9.11 6.05
CA ASP A 55 24.40 9.54 5.24
C ASP A 55 25.59 8.62 5.62
#